data_AF-A0A7C9E8D1-F1
#
_entry.id   AF-A0A7C9E8D1-F1
#
_cell.length_a   1.000
_cell.length_b   1.000
_cell.length_c   1.000
_cell.angle_alpha   90.00
_cell.angle_beta   90.00
_cell.angle_gamma   90.00
#
_symmetry.space_group_name_H-M   'P 1'
#
loop_
_entity.id
_entity.type
_entity.pdbx_description
1 polymer ?
#
loop_
_entity_poly.entity_id
_entity_poly.type
_entity_poly.pdbx_seq_one_letter_code
_entity_poly.pdbx_strand_id
1 'polypeptide(L)'
;MLNRLHQWRPHRLPLLLRPLSAFPCLLFSKSAVSAAAISDDSSPSTAAAAADEICTSSIIDTVHEIVNGLKNYGLHQFLTDNYFRGTLASALDGGTVDQILYKLRAESPELALEFFNFLKYDWGFHHSRASVFVVAHILAQKQRLKQLQELLMSMVQAEGQ
;
A
#
# COMPACT_ATOMS: atom_id res chain seq x y z
N MET A 1 14.14 55.04 8.57
CA MET A 1 14.65 53.66 8.66
C MET A 1 13.47 52.71 8.66
N LEU A 2 13.43 51.83 7.65
CA LEU A 2 12.36 50.89 7.35
C LEU A 2 12.40 49.71 8.34
N ASN A 3 11.22 49.25 8.81
CA ASN A 3 10.74 47.88 8.56
C ASN A 3 9.37 47.64 9.21
N ARG A 4 8.34 47.64 8.36
CA ARG A 4 7.09 46.91 8.53
C ARG A 4 7.24 45.52 7.88
N LEU A 5 6.29 44.64 8.22
CA LEU A 5 5.90 43.36 7.57
C LEU A 5 6.59 42.13 8.22
N HIS A 6 5.91 41.04 8.59
CA HIS A 6 4.60 40.52 8.18
C HIS A 6 3.90 39.82 9.36
N GLN A 7 2.67 40.24 9.68
CA GLN A 7 1.72 39.43 10.44
C GLN A 7 1.24 38.28 9.55
N TRP A 8 1.53 37.04 9.92
CA TRP A 8 1.00 35.86 9.26
C TRP A 8 -0.45 35.63 9.73
N ARG A 9 -1.40 35.80 8.81
CA ARG A 9 -2.79 35.36 9.01
C ARG A 9 -2.90 33.87 8.70
N PRO A 10 -3.65 33.08 9.47
CA PRO A 10 -3.93 31.70 9.12
C PRO A 10 -4.90 31.69 7.92
N HIS A 11 -4.45 31.15 6.80
CA HIS A 11 -5.34 30.84 5.69
C HIS A 11 -6.30 29.74 6.12
N ARG A 12 -7.59 30.09 6.25
CA ARG A 12 -8.69 29.14 6.32
C ARG A 12 -8.72 28.34 5.02
N LEU A 13 -8.27 27.09 5.07
CA LEU A 13 -8.41 26.14 3.98
C LEU A 13 -9.90 25.77 3.86
N PRO A 14 -10.55 25.93 2.71
CA PRO A 14 -11.89 25.42 2.51
C PRO A 14 -11.83 23.89 2.43
N LEU A 15 -12.58 23.27 3.34
CA LEU A 15 -12.80 21.84 3.45
C LEU A 15 -13.67 21.38 2.26
N LEU A 16 -13.02 20.97 1.17
CA LEU A 16 -13.65 20.24 0.07
C LEU A 16 -13.21 18.78 0.15
N LEU A 17 -13.88 18.03 1.01
CA LEU A 17 -13.88 16.56 0.97
C LEU A 17 -14.63 16.13 -0.30
N ARG A 18 -13.89 15.96 -1.39
CA ARG A 18 -14.36 15.21 -2.56
C ARG A 18 -13.91 13.76 -2.37
N PRO A 19 -14.79 12.75 -2.47
CA PRO A 19 -14.36 11.36 -2.33
C PRO A 19 -13.41 11.04 -3.49
N LEU A 20 -12.15 10.74 -3.14
CA LEU A 20 -11.19 10.16 -4.07
C LEU A 20 -11.73 8.77 -4.41
N SER A 21 -12.35 8.66 -5.57
CA SER A 21 -12.74 7.41 -6.19
C SER A 21 -11.57 6.45 -6.20
N ALA A 22 -11.87 5.18 -5.93
CA ALA A 22 -10.97 4.02 -5.96
C ALA A 22 -9.85 4.20 -6.99
N PHE A 23 -8.60 4.13 -6.52
CA PHE A 23 -7.45 3.99 -7.39
C PHE A 23 -7.64 2.72 -8.21
N PRO A 24 -7.75 2.79 -9.55
CA PRO A 24 -7.66 1.57 -10.34
C PRO A 24 -6.23 1.08 -10.22
N CYS A 25 -6.08 -0.19 -9.86
CA CYS A 25 -4.81 -0.90 -9.91
C CYS A 25 -4.11 -0.59 -11.25
N LEU A 26 -2.85 -0.18 -11.17
CA LEU A 26 -2.01 0.05 -12.33
C LEU A 26 -1.80 -1.30 -13.03
N LEU A 27 -2.75 -1.69 -13.88
CA LEU A 27 -2.53 -2.71 -14.89
C LEU A 27 -1.50 -2.12 -15.84
N PHE A 28 -0.28 -2.62 -15.70
CA PHE A 28 0.81 -2.44 -16.64
C PHE A 28 0.39 -3.07 -17.96
N SER A 29 -0.43 -2.35 -18.74
CA SER A 29 -0.82 -2.77 -20.08
C SER A 29 0.44 -2.73 -20.94
N LYS A 30 0.98 -3.93 -21.15
CA LYS A 30 1.94 -4.26 -22.19
C LYS A 30 1.53 -3.51 -23.46
N SER A 31 2.40 -2.63 -23.95
CA SER A 31 2.20 -1.93 -25.21
C SER A 31 2.11 -2.98 -26.33
N ALA A 32 0.89 -3.27 -26.77
CA ALA A 32 0.65 -4.08 -27.96
C ALA A 32 0.46 -3.11 -29.14
N VAL A 33 1.55 -2.90 -29.88
CA VAL A 33 1.48 -2.39 -31.25
C VAL A 33 0.67 -3.39 -32.06
N SER A 34 -0.52 -3.00 -32.52
CA SER A 34 -1.35 -3.82 -33.39
C SER A 34 -1.37 -3.24 -34.80
N ALA A 35 -0.67 -3.90 -35.71
CA ALA A 35 -0.85 -3.78 -37.15
C ALA A 35 -2.06 -4.63 -37.59
N ALA A 36 -2.72 -4.20 -38.66
CA ALA A 36 -3.99 -4.72 -39.15
C ALA A 36 -3.99 -6.22 -39.52
N ALA A 37 -5.11 -6.92 -39.27
CA ALA A 37 -5.67 -7.93 -40.16
C ALA A 37 -7.13 -8.25 -39.78
N ILE A 38 -8.00 -8.23 -40.78
CA ILE A 38 -9.41 -8.57 -40.76
C ILE A 38 -9.54 -10.09 -40.69
N SER A 39 -10.37 -10.65 -39.79
CA SER A 39 -11.45 -11.61 -40.09
C SER A 39 -11.98 -12.34 -38.84
N ASP A 40 -13.30 -12.20 -38.69
CA ASP A 40 -14.36 -13.13 -38.24
C ASP A 40 -14.28 -14.05 -37.01
N ASP A 41 -15.45 -14.12 -36.38
CA ASP A 41 -15.95 -14.93 -35.26
C ASP A 41 -15.39 -14.70 -33.84
N SER A 42 -16.09 -13.83 -33.10
CA SER A 42 -15.93 -13.65 -31.65
C SER A 42 -17.16 -14.16 -30.89
N SER A 43 -17.01 -15.31 -30.23
CA SER A 43 -17.71 -15.61 -28.99
C SER A 43 -16.72 -15.41 -27.84
N PRO A 44 -16.98 -14.55 -26.83
CA PRO A 44 -16.04 -14.35 -25.75
C PRO A 44 -16.16 -15.49 -24.73
N SER A 45 -15.03 -16.18 -24.54
CA SER A 45 -14.82 -17.23 -23.54
C SER A 45 -15.04 -16.70 -22.11
N THR A 46 -16.03 -17.26 -21.41
CA THR A 46 -16.46 -16.92 -20.04
C THR A 46 -15.48 -17.40 -18.95
N ALA A 47 -14.34 -18.00 -19.31
CA ALA A 47 -13.40 -18.60 -18.36
C ALA A 47 -12.38 -17.61 -17.75
N ALA A 48 -12.05 -16.52 -18.46
CA ALA A 48 -11.04 -15.56 -17.99
C ALA A 48 -11.55 -14.66 -16.85
N ALA A 49 -12.84 -14.30 -16.85
CA ALA A 49 -13.45 -13.49 -15.80
C ALA A 49 -13.67 -14.28 -14.49
N ALA A 50 -14.00 -15.58 -14.59
CA ALA A 50 -14.21 -16.43 -13.42
C ALA A 50 -12.90 -16.77 -12.67
N ALA A 51 -11.79 -16.93 -13.39
CA ALA A 51 -10.48 -17.14 -12.77
C ALA A 51 -9.96 -15.88 -12.05
N ASP A 52 -10.30 -14.69 -12.55
CA ASP A 52 -9.94 -13.40 -11.97
C ASP A 52 -10.74 -13.12 -10.68
N GLU A 53 -12.04 -13.43 -10.64
CA GLU A 53 -12.87 -13.31 -9.43
C GLU A 53 -12.50 -14.29 -8.31
N ILE A 54 -12.15 -15.54 -8.65
CA ILE A 54 -11.74 -16.55 -7.64
C ILE A 54 -10.38 -16.21 -7.04
N CYS A 55 -9.44 -15.70 -7.86
CA CYS A 55 -8.10 -15.34 -7.38
C CYS A 55 -8.14 -14.08 -6.50
N THR A 56 -8.94 -13.07 -6.88
CA THR A 56 -9.09 -11.84 -6.10
C THR A 56 -9.80 -12.05 -4.78
N SER A 57 -10.86 -12.88 -4.74
CA SER A 57 -11.54 -13.23 -3.49
C SER A 57 -10.61 -13.96 -2.50
N SER A 58 -9.84 -14.94 -2.96
CA SER A 58 -8.88 -15.67 -2.11
C SER A 58 -7.80 -14.75 -1.50
N ILE A 59 -7.30 -13.77 -2.25
CA ILE A 59 -6.32 -12.79 -1.75
C ILE A 59 -6.98 -11.87 -0.72
N ILE A 60 -8.18 -11.38 -1.00
CA ILE A 60 -8.93 -10.51 -0.09
C ILE A 60 -9.18 -11.22 1.25
N ASP A 61 -9.54 -12.50 1.20
CA ASP A 61 -9.75 -13.34 2.37
C ASP A 61 -8.45 -13.52 3.17
N THR A 62 -7.34 -13.80 2.49
CA THR A 62 -6.01 -13.91 3.12
C THR A 62 -5.59 -12.61 3.79
N VAL A 63 -5.77 -11.47 3.11
CA VAL A 63 -5.48 -10.14 3.66
C VAL A 63 -6.34 -9.87 4.89
N HIS A 64 -7.63 -10.22 4.86
CA HIS A 64 -8.52 -10.05 6.01
C HIS A 64 -8.13 -10.91 7.20
N GLU A 65 -7.77 -12.18 6.96
CA GLU A 65 -7.29 -13.09 7.99
C GLU A 65 -6.03 -12.54 8.68
N ILE A 66 -5.05 -12.10 7.88
CA ILE A 66 -3.79 -11.53 8.40
C ILE A 66 -4.06 -10.25 9.19
N VAL A 67 -4.85 -9.32 8.66
CA VAL A 67 -5.18 -8.06 9.34
C VAL A 67 -5.90 -8.34 10.66
N ASN A 68 -6.86 -9.26 10.67
CA ASN A 68 -7.58 -9.63 11.90
C ASN A 68 -6.65 -10.30 12.92
N GLY A 69 -5.77 -11.19 12.48
CA GLY A 69 -4.79 -11.82 13.36
C GLY A 69 -3.82 -10.81 13.98
N LEU A 70 -3.28 -9.88 13.17
CA LEU A 70 -2.42 -8.81 13.66
C LEU A 70 -3.14 -7.92 14.69
N LYS A 71 -4.42 -7.62 14.49
CA LYS A 71 -5.19 -6.79 15.42
C LYS A 71 -5.53 -7.51 16.73
N ASN A 72 -5.87 -8.79 16.65
CA ASN A 72 -6.34 -9.55 17.80
C ASN A 72 -5.19 -10.01 18.71
N TYR A 73 -4.05 -10.37 18.11
CA TYR A 73 -2.90 -10.92 18.85
C TYR A 73 -1.73 -9.94 18.95
N GLY A 74 -1.71 -8.90 18.13
CA GLY A 74 -0.53 -8.03 18.00
C GLY A 74 0.57 -8.70 17.16
N LEU A 75 1.52 -7.90 16.68
CA LEU A 75 2.53 -8.33 15.72
C LEU A 75 3.37 -9.51 16.24
N HIS A 76 3.96 -9.38 17.43
CA HIS A 76 4.87 -10.40 17.96
C HIS A 76 4.17 -11.75 18.19
N GLN A 77 2.97 -11.75 18.77
CA GLN A 77 2.25 -12.99 19.07
C GLN A 77 1.71 -13.64 17.79
N PHE A 78 1.22 -12.84 16.84
CA PHE A 78 0.78 -13.33 15.54
C PHE A 78 1.91 -14.03 14.76
N LEU A 79 3.12 -13.49 14.83
CA LEU A 79 4.29 -14.04 14.11
C LEU A 79 4.95 -15.23 14.82
N THR A 80 4.74 -15.38 16.13
CA THR A 80 5.27 -16.52 16.91
C THR A 80 4.54 -17.81 16.56
N ASP A 81 3.30 -17.71 16.07
CA ASP A 81 2.56 -18.86 15.59
C ASP A 81 3.19 -19.37 14.28
N ASN A 82 3.67 -20.62 14.33
CA ASN A 82 4.35 -21.28 13.21
C ASN A 82 3.47 -21.35 11.95
N TYR A 83 2.14 -21.35 12.13
CA TYR A 83 1.20 -21.29 11.02
C TYR A 83 1.37 -19.99 10.21
N PHE A 84 1.34 -18.84 10.88
CA PHE A 84 1.47 -17.55 10.21
C PHE A 84 2.87 -17.31 9.68
N ARG A 85 3.92 -17.80 10.35
CA ARG A 85 5.28 -17.71 9.81
C ARG A 85 5.43 -18.48 8.49
N GLY A 86 4.86 -19.68 8.39
CA GLY A 86 4.84 -20.47 7.16
C GLY A 86 4.02 -19.79 6.06
N THR A 87 2.81 -19.34 6.39
CA THR A 87 1.91 -18.68 5.44
C THR A 87 2.45 -17.34 4.96
N LEU A 88 2.98 -16.49 5.85
CA LEU A 88 3.60 -15.22 5.45
C LEU A 88 4.81 -15.45 4.54
N ALA A 89 5.62 -16.47 4.81
CA ALA A 89 6.83 -16.74 4.03
C ALA A 89 6.51 -17.15 2.60
N SER A 90 5.38 -17.83 2.39
CA SER A 90 4.92 -18.25 1.05
C SER A 90 3.97 -17.27 0.37
N ALA A 91 3.22 -16.45 1.12
CA ALA A 91 2.09 -15.67 0.60
C ALA A 91 2.34 -14.16 0.51
N LEU A 92 3.42 -13.63 1.10
CA LEU A 92 3.71 -12.20 1.02
C LEU A 92 4.38 -11.81 -0.29
N ASP A 93 3.57 -11.56 -1.30
CA ASP A 93 3.98 -10.76 -2.44
C ASP A 93 3.81 -9.24 -2.16
N GLY A 94 4.41 -8.41 -3.00
CA GLY A 94 4.33 -6.95 -2.86
C GLY A 94 2.88 -6.43 -2.85
N GLY A 95 2.01 -7.01 -3.67
CA GLY A 95 0.61 -6.59 -3.77
C GLY A 95 -0.19 -6.88 -2.50
N THR A 96 0.03 -8.04 -1.87
CA THR A 96 -0.62 -8.44 -0.62
C THR A 96 -0.14 -7.56 0.53
N VAL A 97 1.16 -7.26 0.62
CA VAL A 97 1.72 -6.33 1.61
C VAL A 97 1.10 -4.95 1.47
N ASP A 98 0.98 -4.44 0.25
CA ASP A 98 0.38 -3.13 -0.03
C ASP A 98 -1.10 -3.07 0.43
N GLN A 99 -1.87 -4.13 0.19
CA GLN A 99 -3.26 -4.23 0.64
C GLN A 99 -3.38 -4.32 2.17
N ILE A 100 -2.53 -5.11 2.83
CA ILE A 100 -2.48 -5.21 4.29
C ILE A 100 -2.20 -3.83 4.90
N LEU A 101 -1.16 -3.14 4.42
CA LEU A 101 -0.79 -1.81 4.92
C LEU A 101 -1.89 -0.78 4.65
N TYR A 102 -2.55 -0.85 3.50
CA TYR A 102 -3.67 0.03 3.19
C TYR A 102 -4.85 -0.15 4.15
N LYS A 103 -5.21 -1.39 4.52
CA LYS A 103 -6.25 -1.65 5.52
C LYS A 103 -5.80 -1.21 6.92
N LEU A 104 -4.58 -1.57 7.33
CA LEU A 104 -4.04 -1.20 8.64
C LEU A 104 -3.92 0.31 8.81
N ARG A 105 -3.63 1.08 7.74
CA ARG A 105 -3.63 2.55 7.80
C ARG A 105 -4.92 3.11 8.39
N ALA A 106 -6.08 2.60 7.95
CA ALA A 106 -7.38 3.10 8.39
C ALA A 106 -7.76 2.56 9.78
N GLU A 107 -7.45 1.30 10.04
CA GLU A 107 -7.92 0.59 11.24
C GLU A 107 -6.97 0.75 12.44
N SER A 108 -5.66 0.67 12.22
CA SER A 108 -4.63 0.63 13.26
C SER A 108 -3.28 1.15 12.73
N PRO A 109 -3.09 2.48 12.64
CA PRO A 109 -1.91 3.06 12.00
C PRO A 109 -0.59 2.75 12.71
N GLU A 110 -0.58 2.48 14.02
CA GLU A 110 0.64 2.04 14.71
C GLU A 110 1.05 0.63 14.29
N LEU A 111 0.08 -0.31 14.21
CA LEU A 111 0.34 -1.66 13.74
C LEU A 111 0.83 -1.67 12.29
N ALA A 112 0.35 -0.75 11.45
CA ALA A 112 0.88 -0.58 10.09
C ALA A 112 2.37 -0.22 10.08
N LEU A 113 2.81 0.69 10.97
CA LEU A 113 4.21 1.08 11.10
C LEU A 113 5.08 -0.07 11.62
N GLU A 114 4.59 -0.78 12.64
CA GLU A 114 5.27 -1.94 13.20
C GLU A 114 5.41 -3.06 12.15
N PHE A 115 4.34 -3.37 11.42
CA PHE A 115 4.34 -4.37 10.36
C PHE A 115 5.30 -4.01 9.22
N PHE A 116 5.29 -2.75 8.77
CA PHE A 116 6.22 -2.28 7.75
C PHE A 116 7.68 -2.42 8.19
N ASN A 117 8.01 -1.99 9.41
CA ASN A 117 9.37 -2.05 9.94
C ASN A 117 9.82 -3.50 10.16
N PHE A 118 8.94 -4.35 10.68
CA PHE A 118 9.21 -5.77 10.84
C PHE A 118 9.58 -6.42 9.50
N LEU A 119 8.76 -6.20 8.47
CA LEU A 119 9.05 -6.73 7.15
C LEU A 119 10.39 -6.22 6.60
N LYS A 120 10.70 -4.94 6.81
CA LYS A 120 11.95 -4.33 6.34
C LYS A 120 13.19 -4.88 7.06
N TYR A 121 13.17 -4.92 8.39
CA TYR A 121 14.37 -5.15 9.20
C TYR A 121 14.54 -6.63 9.59
N ASP A 122 13.45 -7.32 9.94
CA ASP A 122 13.51 -8.71 10.38
C ASP A 122 13.41 -9.69 9.21
N TRP A 123 12.69 -9.32 8.15
CA TRP A 123 12.45 -10.17 6.97
C TRP A 123 13.24 -9.74 5.73
N GLY A 124 13.91 -8.59 5.74
CA GLY A 124 14.64 -8.08 4.58
C GLY A 124 13.75 -7.79 3.36
N PHE A 125 12.45 -7.59 3.59
CA PHE A 125 11.48 -7.36 2.54
C PHE A 125 11.68 -6.00 1.88
N HIS A 126 11.69 -5.99 0.55
CA HIS A 126 11.80 -4.76 -0.23
C HIS A 126 10.42 -4.20 -0.50
N HIS A 127 10.07 -3.15 0.25
CA HIS A 127 8.77 -2.49 0.13
C HIS A 127 8.58 -1.85 -1.24
N SER A 128 7.35 -1.93 -1.75
CA SER A 128 6.96 -1.22 -2.96
C SER A 128 6.88 0.29 -2.69
N ARG A 129 6.84 1.09 -3.76
CA ARG A 129 6.56 2.53 -3.63
C ARG A 129 5.21 2.78 -2.95
N ALA A 130 4.20 1.96 -3.22
CA ALA A 130 2.85 2.15 -2.68
C ALA A 130 2.83 1.97 -1.15
N SER A 131 3.44 0.90 -0.64
CA SER A 131 3.60 0.68 0.81
C SER A 131 4.38 1.81 1.49
N VAL A 132 5.46 2.29 0.87
CA VAL A 132 6.22 3.44 1.38
C VAL A 132 5.36 4.70 1.46
N PHE A 133 4.55 5.00 0.44
CA PHE A 133 3.64 6.15 0.46
C PHE A 133 2.55 6.03 1.54
N VAL A 134 2.01 4.83 1.76
CA VAL A 134 1.05 4.58 2.85
C VAL A 134 1.69 4.91 4.20
N VAL A 135 2.91 4.45 4.44
CA VAL A 135 3.65 4.73 5.68
C VAL A 135 3.97 6.23 5.80
N ALA A 136 4.42 6.87 4.73
CA ALA A 136 4.68 8.31 4.71
C ALA A 136 3.42 9.10 5.09
N HIS A 137 2.25 8.70 4.57
CA HIS A 137 0.98 9.31 4.92
C HIS A 137 0.65 9.16 6.41
N ILE A 138 0.83 7.96 6.98
CA ILE A 138 0.63 7.71 8.41
C ILE A 138 1.55 8.60 9.24
N LEU A 139 2.85 8.64 8.92
CA LEU A 139 3.82 9.46 9.65
C LEU A 139 3.49 10.95 9.58
N ALA A 140 3.07 11.45 8.41
CA ALA A 140 2.62 12.82 8.24
C ALA A 140 1.37 13.13 9.09
N GLN A 141 0.37 12.24 9.06
CA GLN A 141 -0.85 12.39 9.86
C GLN A 141 -0.55 12.43 11.36
N LYS A 142 0.43 11.66 11.82
CA LYS A 142 0.87 11.62 13.23
C LYS A 142 1.93 12.67 13.57
N GLN A 143 2.27 13.58 12.64
CA GLN A 143 3.27 14.64 12.80
C GLN A 143 4.67 14.11 13.20
N ARG A 144 5.02 12.88 12.80
CA ARG A 144 6.33 12.27 13.05
C ARG A 144 7.35 12.70 12.00
N LEU A 145 7.66 13.99 11.97
CA LEU A 145 8.42 14.63 10.88
C LEU A 145 9.83 14.05 10.68
N LYS A 146 10.53 13.66 11.75
CA LYS A 146 11.87 13.06 11.65
C LYS A 146 11.83 11.72 10.89
N GLN A 147 10.92 10.82 11.29
CA GLN A 147 10.75 9.53 10.63
C GLN A 147 10.28 9.70 9.18
N LEU A 148 9.40 10.66 8.92
CA LEU A 148 8.98 10.97 7.56
C LEU A 148 10.14 11.47 6.70
N GLN A 149 10.99 12.35 7.23
CA GLN A 149 12.17 12.85 6.54
C GLN A 149 13.16 11.72 6.22
N GLU A 150 13.45 10.85 7.18
CA GLU A 150 14.31 9.67 6.99
C GLU A 150 13.75 8.75 5.90
N LEU A 151 12.45 8.47 5.93
CA LEU A 151 11.79 7.66 4.92
C LEU A 151 11.91 8.28 3.51
N LEU A 152 11.60 9.57 3.37
CA LEU A 152 11.69 10.27 2.08
C LEU A 152 13.14 10.33 1.56
N MET A 153 14.11 10.57 2.43
CA MET A 153 15.52 10.57 2.03
C MET A 153 15.96 9.19 1.53
N SER A 154 15.49 8.11 2.17
CA SER A 154 15.78 6.76 1.70
C SER A 154 15.17 6.47 0.31
N MET A 155 14.00 7.03 0.00
CA MET A 155 13.41 6.93 -1.34
C MET A 155 14.26 7.68 -2.38
N VAL A 156 14.64 8.92 -2.09
CA VAL A 156 15.45 9.74 -3.01
C VAL A 156 16.79 9.06 -3.30
N GLN A 157 17.43 8.49 -2.29
CA GLN A 157 18.68 7.76 -2.46
C GLN A 157 18.53 6.50 -3.30
N ALA A 158 17.40 5.78 -3.20
CA ALA A 158 17.14 4.59 -4.02
C ALA A 158 16.89 4.94 -5.49
N GLU A 159 16.29 6.10 -5.80
CA GLU A 159 15.95 6.54 -7.16
C GLU A 159 17.10 7.25 -7.88
N GLY A 160 18.05 7.81 -7.11
CA GLY A 160 19.21 8.52 -7.65
C GLY A 160 20.40 7.64 -8.02
N GLN A 161 20.23 6.31 -8.03
CA GLN A 161 21.26 5.33 -8.41
C GLN A 161 21.18 4.93 -9.88
#